data_AF-A0A927ND83-F1
#
_entry.id   AF-A0A927ND83-F1
#
_cell.length_a   1.000
_cell.length_b   1.000
_cell.length_c   1.000
_cell.angle_alpha   90.00
_cell.angle_beta   90.00
_cell.angle_gamma   90.00
#
_symmetry.space_group_name_H-M   'P 1'
#
loop_
_entity.id
_entity.type
_entity.pdbx_description
1 polymer ?
#
loop_
_entity_poly.entity_id
_entity_poly.type
_entity_poly.pdbx_seq_one_letter_code
_entity_poly.pdbx_strand_id
1 'polypeptide(L)'
;MEVVNIIILILTCCASYLLGGVSIARLITKRKQGGIENTGSGNPGTMNMLRSHGLVMGLFTLFCDALKGVIPSLFGLLYFGQIDEQLGYVTLFLFGFCAVIGHIFPLFYKFKGGKGIATTFGVFMVADPLTSLILFGILVVILIFTKIGSLVSLLFITIDAIMQLFRLSSKGNWVMILIMWGMVLLDIYAHKQNIVRLVDNKENRVDLQDSLEKDINKMKTRKTKNTTKSDKVDEKVAVEETEKNSKSKDKKASEVANK
;
A
#
# COMPACT_ATOMS: atom_id res chain seq x y z
N MET A 1 11.45 -8.61 33.50
CA MET A 1 10.29 -7.89 32.96
C MET A 1 9.18 -7.88 33.99
N GLU A 2 8.59 -6.73 34.27
CA GLU A 2 7.40 -6.61 35.09
C GLU A 2 6.17 -7.21 34.38
N VAL A 3 5.15 -7.62 35.15
CA VAL A 3 3.89 -8.20 34.62
C VAL A 3 3.23 -7.28 33.59
N VAL A 4 3.28 -5.96 33.82
CA VAL A 4 2.73 -4.95 32.91
C VAL A 4 3.40 -5.02 31.54
N ASN A 5 4.72 -5.18 31.47
CA ASN A 5 5.44 -5.26 30.19
C ASN A 5 5.11 -6.54 29.41
N ILE A 6 4.81 -7.64 30.11
CA ILE A 6 4.34 -8.89 29.48
C ILE A 6 2.95 -8.68 28.86
N ILE A 7 2.04 -8.01 29.57
CA ILE A 7 0.70 -7.68 29.05
C ILE A 7 0.83 -6.79 27.81
N ILE A 8 1.66 -5.74 27.87
CA ILE A 8 1.90 -4.84 26.73
C ILE A 8 2.47 -5.61 25.55
N LEU A 9 3.41 -6.52 25.76
CA LEU A 9 3.99 -7.35 24.71
C LEU A 9 2.91 -8.16 23.99
N ILE A 10 2.06 -8.88 24.74
CA ILE A 10 0.99 -9.73 24.16
C ILE A 10 -0.04 -8.87 23.41
N LEU A 11 -0.48 -7.76 24.00
CA LEU A 11 -1.43 -6.84 23.37
C LEU A 11 -0.84 -6.24 22.09
N THR A 12 0.45 -5.91 22.09
CA THR A 12 1.13 -5.35 20.92
C THR A 12 1.27 -6.39 19.82
N CYS A 13 1.57 -7.65 20.12
CA CYS A 13 1.55 -8.74 19.13
C CYS A 13 0.17 -8.84 18.45
N CYS A 14 -0.91 -8.85 19.25
CA CYS A 14 -2.28 -8.93 18.74
C CYS A 14 -2.63 -7.70 17.89
N ALA A 15 -2.32 -6.50 18.37
CA ALA A 15 -2.56 -5.25 17.66
C ALA A 15 -1.77 -5.17 16.35
N SER A 16 -0.52 -5.63 16.34
CA SER A 16 0.34 -5.68 15.15
C SER A 16 -0.25 -6.59 14.07
N TYR A 17 -0.73 -7.78 14.46
CA TYR A 17 -1.43 -8.69 13.55
C TYR A 17 -2.70 -8.05 12.96
N LEU A 18 -3.54 -7.44 13.80
CA LEU A 18 -4.77 -6.79 13.34
C LEU A 18 -4.47 -5.59 12.41
N LEU A 19 -3.49 -4.76 12.76
CA LEU A 19 -3.04 -3.63 11.94
C LEU A 19 -2.52 -4.13 10.57
N GLY A 20 -1.67 -5.17 10.58
CA GLY A 20 -1.18 -5.84 9.38
C GLY A 20 -2.32 -6.32 8.47
N GLY A 21 -3.40 -6.80 9.08
CA GLY A 21 -4.55 -7.33 8.36
C GLY A 21 -5.43 -6.30 7.64
N VAL A 22 -5.26 -5.00 7.88
CA VAL A 22 -6.04 -3.95 7.21
C VAL A 22 -5.57 -3.77 5.77
N SER A 23 -6.36 -4.15 4.76
CA SER A 23 -5.99 -3.98 3.34
C SER A 23 -6.55 -2.69 2.75
N ILE A 24 -5.69 -1.69 2.54
CA ILE A 24 -6.04 -0.41 1.90
C ILE A 24 -6.45 -0.62 0.44
N ALA A 25 -5.78 -1.52 -0.28
CA ALA A 25 -6.15 -1.90 -1.64
C ALA A 25 -7.61 -2.36 -1.73
N ARG A 26 -8.04 -3.25 -0.82
CA ARG A 26 -9.44 -3.71 -0.76
C ARG A 26 -10.39 -2.57 -0.40
N LEU A 27 -10.04 -1.75 0.59
CA LEU A 27 -10.87 -0.64 1.02
C LEU A 27 -11.15 0.37 -0.11
N ILE A 28 -10.12 0.72 -0.88
CA ILE A 28 -10.21 1.68 -1.99
C ILE A 28 -11.03 1.12 -3.16
N THR A 29 -10.85 -0.16 -3.49
CA THR A 29 -11.37 -0.76 -4.74
C THR A 29 -12.75 -1.38 -4.61
N LYS A 30 -13.18 -1.73 -3.38
CA LYS A 30 -14.50 -2.33 -3.10
C LYS A 30 -15.66 -1.56 -3.73
N ARG A 31 -15.60 -0.21 -3.75
CA ARG A 31 -16.66 0.64 -4.27
C ARG A 31 -16.59 0.92 -5.78
N LYS A 32 -15.47 0.61 -6.45
CA LYS A 32 -15.24 1.03 -7.86
C LYS A 32 -15.36 -0.10 -8.88
N GLN A 33 -14.90 -1.31 -8.56
CA GLN A 33 -14.74 -2.40 -9.54
C GLN A 33 -15.09 -3.78 -8.95
N GLY A 34 -15.90 -3.82 -7.89
CA GLY A 34 -16.23 -5.07 -7.18
C GLY A 34 -15.08 -5.65 -6.34
N GLY A 35 -13.93 -4.97 -6.26
CA GLY A 35 -12.76 -5.38 -5.46
C GLY A 35 -11.48 -5.53 -6.29
N ILE A 36 -10.33 -5.42 -5.64
CA ILE A 36 -8.99 -5.55 -6.25
C ILE A 36 -8.75 -6.97 -6.78
N GLU A 37 -9.47 -7.95 -6.23
CA GLU A 37 -9.40 -9.38 -6.54
C GLU A 37 -9.87 -9.68 -7.97
N ASN A 38 -10.74 -8.83 -8.52
CA ASN A 38 -11.29 -8.99 -9.86
C ASN A 38 -10.42 -8.34 -10.95
N THR A 39 -9.21 -7.87 -10.61
CA THR A 39 -8.37 -7.11 -11.54
C THR A 39 -6.92 -7.59 -11.55
N GLY A 40 -6.27 -7.51 -12.71
CA GLY A 40 -4.86 -7.83 -12.88
C GLY A 40 -4.52 -9.24 -12.37
N SER A 41 -3.68 -9.32 -11.33
CA SER A 41 -3.27 -10.61 -10.75
C SER A 41 -4.19 -11.10 -9.62
N GLY A 42 -5.23 -10.34 -9.26
CA GLY A 42 -6.15 -10.61 -8.15
C GLY A 42 -5.55 -10.43 -6.74
N ASN A 43 -4.27 -10.06 -6.62
CA ASN A 43 -3.60 -9.90 -5.32
C ASN A 43 -3.87 -8.49 -4.76
N PRO A 44 -4.23 -8.33 -3.47
CA PRO A 44 -4.56 -7.04 -2.87
C PRO A 44 -3.31 -6.26 -2.41
N GLY A 45 -2.32 -6.10 -3.29
CA GLY A 45 -1.05 -5.42 -2.97
C GLY A 45 -0.54 -4.49 -4.06
N THR A 46 0.56 -3.79 -3.76
CA THR A 46 1.17 -2.72 -4.57
C THR A 46 1.26 -3.03 -6.06
N MET A 47 1.87 -4.16 -6.44
CA MET A 47 2.12 -4.48 -7.86
C MET A 47 0.82 -4.63 -8.65
N ASN A 48 -0.25 -5.12 -8.03
CA ASN A 48 -1.55 -5.20 -8.69
C ASN A 48 -2.25 -3.84 -8.73
N MET A 49 -2.08 -3.02 -7.70
CA MET A 49 -2.59 -1.65 -7.67
C MET A 49 -1.92 -0.78 -8.74
N LEU A 50 -0.61 -0.89 -8.94
CA LEU A 50 0.11 -0.22 -10.04
C LEU A 50 -0.52 -0.60 -11.38
N ARG A 51 -0.59 -1.91 -11.66
CA ARG A 51 -1.12 -2.44 -12.93
C ARG A 51 -2.56 -2.03 -13.18
N SER A 52 -3.44 -2.19 -12.19
CA SER A 52 -4.89 -2.03 -12.37
C SER A 52 -5.36 -0.59 -12.19
N HIS A 53 -4.78 0.15 -11.24
CA HIS A 53 -5.33 1.41 -10.73
C HIS A 53 -4.44 2.65 -10.92
N GLY A 54 -3.22 2.48 -11.47
CA GLY A 54 -2.29 3.57 -11.76
C GLY A 54 -1.19 3.72 -10.71
N LEU A 55 -0.20 4.54 -11.05
CA LEU A 55 1.00 4.77 -10.26
C LEU A 55 0.66 5.35 -8.87
N VAL A 56 -0.19 6.39 -8.82
CA VAL A 56 -0.57 7.08 -7.57
C VAL A 56 -1.20 6.12 -6.58
N MET A 57 -2.15 5.29 -7.03
CA MET A 57 -2.83 4.34 -6.15
C MET A 57 -1.93 3.17 -5.74
N GLY A 58 -1.02 2.74 -6.62
CA GLY A 58 0.00 1.75 -6.29
C GLY A 58 0.98 2.25 -5.23
N LEU A 59 1.53 3.46 -5.39
CA LEU A 59 2.43 4.07 -4.42
C LEU A 59 1.75 4.35 -3.07
N PHE A 60 0.49 4.81 -3.09
CA PHE A 60 -0.28 4.98 -1.85
C PHE A 60 -0.48 3.65 -1.11
N THR A 61 -0.75 2.57 -1.85
CA THR A 61 -0.85 1.21 -1.28
C THR A 61 0.48 0.76 -0.70
N LEU A 62 1.59 0.97 -1.42
CA LEU A 62 2.94 0.66 -0.95
C LEU A 62 3.25 1.37 0.37
N PHE A 63 3.00 2.68 0.42
CA PHE A 63 3.23 3.49 1.60
C PHE A 63 2.42 2.98 2.80
N CYS A 64 1.12 2.76 2.62
CA CYS A 64 0.27 2.26 3.70
C CYS A 64 0.67 0.85 4.15
N ASP A 65 1.03 -0.04 3.22
CA ASP A 65 1.45 -1.40 3.54
C ASP A 65 2.81 -1.42 4.27
N ALA A 66 3.72 -0.51 3.94
CA ALA A 66 4.98 -0.32 4.66
C ALA A 66 4.78 0.22 6.07
N LEU A 67 3.87 1.17 6.26
CA LEU A 67 3.55 1.69 7.60
C LEU A 67 3.06 0.61 8.57
N LYS A 68 2.40 -0.45 8.08
CA LYS A 68 2.00 -1.59 8.92
C LYS A 68 3.19 -2.33 9.51
N GLY A 69 4.35 -2.32 8.85
CA GLY A 69 5.59 -2.86 9.39
C GLY A 69 6.29 -1.84 10.28
N VAL A 70 6.42 -0.60 9.80
CA VAL A 70 7.13 0.49 10.51
C VAL A 70 6.53 0.76 11.89
N ILE A 71 5.21 0.98 11.99
CA ILE A 71 4.57 1.40 13.23
C ILE A 71 4.80 0.40 14.38
N PRO A 72 4.46 -0.90 14.25
CA PRO A 72 4.64 -1.85 15.34
C PRO A 72 6.13 -2.14 15.61
N SER A 73 6.97 -2.20 14.58
CA SER A 73 8.41 -2.42 14.76
C SER A 73 9.08 -1.26 15.50
N LEU A 74 8.71 -0.02 15.15
CA LEU A 74 9.24 1.18 15.81
C LEU A 74 8.75 1.27 17.26
N PHE A 75 7.49 0.90 17.52
CA PHE A 75 7.00 0.80 18.90
C PHE A 75 7.80 -0.22 19.72
N GLY A 76 8.08 -1.40 19.16
CA GLY A 76 8.92 -2.42 19.81
C GLY A 76 10.30 -1.87 20.15
N LEU A 77 10.97 -1.29 19.15
CA LEU A 77 12.31 -0.71 19.32
C LEU A 77 12.34 0.38 20.40
N LEU A 78 11.40 1.32 20.37
CA LEU A 78 11.42 2.48 21.28
C LEU A 78 10.94 2.15 22.69
N TYR A 79 9.84 1.41 22.83
CA TYR A 79 9.27 1.12 24.15
C TYR A 79 10.10 0.07 24.89
N PHE A 80 10.38 -1.08 24.25
CA PHE A 80 11.13 -2.14 24.91
C PHE A 80 12.64 -1.88 24.92
N GLY A 81 13.15 -1.05 24.01
CA GLY A 81 14.55 -0.60 24.02
C GLY A 81 14.91 0.27 25.23
N GLN A 82 13.94 0.95 25.84
CA GLN A 82 14.13 1.66 27.11
C GLN A 82 14.31 0.71 28.29
N ILE A 83 13.80 -0.52 28.19
CA ILE A 83 13.91 -1.56 29.22
C ILE A 83 15.23 -2.29 29.06
N ASP A 84 15.51 -2.74 27.83
CA ASP A 84 16.72 -3.44 27.45
C ASP A 84 16.92 -3.31 25.94
N GLU A 85 18.10 -2.88 25.51
CA GLU A 85 18.39 -2.61 24.10
C GLU A 85 18.17 -3.86 23.24
N GLN A 86 18.62 -5.01 23.72
CA GLN A 86 18.48 -6.28 23.01
C GLN A 86 17.00 -6.68 22.88
N LEU A 87 16.19 -6.48 23.91
CA LEU A 87 14.74 -6.69 23.90
C LEU A 87 14.03 -5.73 22.93
N GLY A 88 14.47 -4.48 22.82
CA GLY A 88 13.98 -3.53 21.83
C GLY A 88 14.13 -4.05 20.40
N TYR A 89 15.29 -4.59 20.06
CA TYR A 89 15.49 -5.21 18.75
C TYR A 89 14.70 -6.52 18.58
N VAL A 90 14.55 -7.36 19.62
CA VAL A 90 13.76 -8.60 19.51
C VAL A 90 12.30 -8.27 19.23
N THR A 91 11.75 -7.30 19.96
CA THR A 91 10.35 -6.87 19.83
C THR A 91 10.08 -6.12 18.52
N LEU A 92 11.05 -5.37 17.99
CA LEU A 92 11.00 -4.81 16.63
C LEU A 92 10.65 -5.88 15.60
N PHE A 93 11.43 -6.97 15.58
CA PHE A 93 11.23 -8.07 14.64
C PHE A 93 9.97 -8.88 14.96
N LEU A 94 9.69 -9.14 16.24
CA LEU A 94 8.52 -9.90 16.67
C LEU A 94 7.21 -9.22 16.25
N PHE A 95 7.07 -7.92 16.55
CA PHE A 95 5.87 -7.16 16.21
C PHE A 95 5.76 -6.94 14.70
N GLY A 96 6.89 -6.69 14.02
CA GLY A 96 6.96 -6.66 12.57
C GLY A 96 6.50 -7.97 11.92
N PHE A 97 6.94 -9.11 12.44
CA PHE A 97 6.53 -10.43 11.98
C PHE A 97 5.03 -10.67 12.19
N CYS A 98 4.49 -10.28 13.34
CA CYS A 98 3.03 -10.33 13.58
C CYS A 98 2.26 -9.52 12.54
N ALA A 99 2.75 -8.32 12.18
CA ALA A 99 2.13 -7.50 11.13
C ALA A 99 2.23 -8.14 9.74
N VAL A 100 3.35 -8.79 9.39
CA VAL A 100 3.50 -9.53 8.12
C VAL A 100 2.55 -10.73 8.06
N ILE A 101 2.42 -11.49 9.16
CA ILE A 101 1.42 -12.57 9.27
C ILE A 101 0.01 -11.99 9.08
N GLY A 102 -0.30 -10.88 9.72
CA GLY A 102 -1.57 -10.17 9.55
C GLY A 102 -1.83 -9.78 8.10
N HIS A 103 -0.82 -9.26 7.40
CA HIS A 103 -0.93 -8.85 6.01
C HIS A 103 -1.19 -10.04 5.06
N ILE A 104 -0.53 -11.18 5.29
CA ILE A 104 -0.63 -12.37 4.43
C ILE A 104 -1.88 -13.20 4.76
N PHE A 105 -2.21 -13.31 6.05
CA PHE A 105 -3.36 -14.04 6.56
C PHE A 105 -4.28 -13.13 7.40
N PRO A 106 -4.92 -12.12 6.79
CA PRO A 106 -5.78 -11.18 7.49
C PRO A 106 -7.07 -11.84 7.95
N LEU A 107 -7.37 -11.73 9.25
CA LEU A 107 -8.63 -12.19 9.83
C LEU A 107 -9.85 -11.58 9.13
N PHE A 108 -9.79 -10.28 8.82
CA PHE A 108 -10.89 -9.54 8.19
C PHE A 108 -11.25 -10.01 6.77
N TYR A 109 -10.34 -10.74 6.10
CA TYR A 109 -10.53 -11.16 4.71
C TYR A 109 -10.41 -12.68 4.56
N LYS A 110 -10.89 -13.44 5.55
CA LYS A 110 -10.92 -14.92 5.56
C LYS A 110 -9.54 -15.52 5.31
N PHE A 111 -8.51 -14.91 5.90
CA PHE A 111 -7.10 -15.31 5.77
C PHE A 111 -6.56 -15.27 4.33
N LYS A 112 -7.17 -14.46 3.44
CA LYS A 112 -6.69 -14.23 2.08
C LYS A 112 -6.10 -12.83 1.97
N GLY A 113 -4.79 -12.71 2.16
CA GLY A 113 -4.09 -11.43 2.20
C GLY A 113 -3.29 -11.09 0.95
N GLY A 114 -2.31 -10.21 1.14
CA GLY A 114 -1.27 -9.91 0.17
C GLY A 114 -0.04 -10.80 0.36
N LYS A 115 1.14 -10.30 -0.03
CA LYS A 115 2.38 -11.09 -0.04
C LYS A 115 3.48 -10.63 0.92
N GLY A 116 3.20 -9.66 1.78
CA GLY A 116 4.10 -9.29 2.88
C GLY A 116 5.21 -8.29 2.52
N ILE A 117 5.76 -8.31 1.30
CA ILE A 117 6.96 -7.53 0.90
C ILE A 117 7.00 -6.08 1.39
N ALA A 118 5.94 -5.31 1.15
CA ALA A 118 5.91 -3.90 1.55
C ALA A 118 5.92 -3.75 3.08
N THR A 119 5.20 -4.61 3.79
CA THR A 119 5.18 -4.66 5.25
C THR A 119 6.54 -5.11 5.79
N THR A 120 7.14 -6.15 5.20
CA THR A 120 8.51 -6.62 5.51
C THR A 120 9.55 -5.53 5.30
N PHE A 121 9.46 -4.79 4.18
CA PHE A 121 10.28 -3.61 3.94
C PHE A 121 10.11 -2.54 5.02
N GLY A 122 8.89 -2.33 5.51
CA GLY A 122 8.64 -1.44 6.65
C GLY A 122 9.33 -1.87 7.95
N VAL A 123 9.38 -3.17 8.22
CA VAL A 123 10.12 -3.73 9.38
C VAL A 123 11.62 -3.44 9.24
N PHE A 124 12.18 -3.72 8.07
CA PHE A 124 13.61 -3.48 7.82
C PHE A 124 13.98 -2.02 7.76
N MET A 125 13.07 -1.15 7.34
CA MET A 125 13.26 0.31 7.44
C MET A 125 13.44 0.80 8.88
N VAL A 126 12.90 0.10 9.88
CA VAL A 126 13.15 0.42 11.30
C VAL A 126 14.48 -0.20 11.76
N ALA A 127 14.80 -1.41 11.31
CA ALA A 127 16.02 -2.11 11.70
C ALA A 127 17.29 -1.48 11.12
N ASP A 128 17.26 -1.12 9.83
CA ASP A 128 18.34 -0.45 9.12
C ASP A 128 17.78 0.39 7.95
N PRO A 129 17.41 1.65 8.21
CA PRO A 129 16.83 2.53 7.21
C PRO A 129 17.72 2.73 5.98
N LEU A 130 19.04 2.85 6.17
CA LEU A 130 19.97 3.17 5.10
C LEU A 130 20.10 2.00 4.12
N THR A 131 20.34 0.80 4.64
CA THR A 131 20.43 -0.42 3.81
C THR A 131 19.12 -0.68 3.09
N SER A 132 17.99 -0.61 3.79
CA SER A 132 16.68 -0.84 3.17
C SER A 132 16.37 0.18 2.08
N LEU A 133 16.73 1.46 2.26
CA LEU A 133 16.51 2.49 1.25
C LEU A 133 17.39 2.29 0.00
N ILE A 134 18.66 1.96 0.19
CA ILE A 134 19.59 1.66 -0.92
C ILE A 134 19.08 0.45 -1.71
N LEU A 135 18.75 -0.64 -1.01
CA LEU A 135 18.23 -1.85 -1.65
C LEU A 135 16.92 -1.57 -2.39
N PHE A 136 15.99 -0.83 -1.78
CA PHE A 136 14.75 -0.42 -2.43
C PHE A 136 15.02 0.39 -3.71
N GLY A 137 15.95 1.35 -3.67
CA GLY A 137 16.35 2.12 -4.85
C GLY A 137 16.87 1.23 -5.99
N ILE A 138 17.81 0.32 -5.68
CA ILE A 138 18.35 -0.65 -6.65
C ILE A 138 17.22 -1.50 -7.25
N LEU A 139 16.31 -1.98 -6.41
CA LEU A 139 15.20 -2.83 -6.82
C LEU A 139 14.14 -2.10 -7.64
N VAL A 140 13.93 -0.81 -7.41
CA VAL A 140 13.10 0.04 -8.28
C VAL A 140 13.73 0.15 -9.67
N VAL A 141 15.05 0.32 -9.76
CA VAL A 141 15.77 0.33 -11.05
C VAL A 141 15.59 -1.01 -11.77
N ILE A 142 15.79 -2.13 -11.06
CA ILE A 142 15.55 -3.47 -11.63
C ILE A 142 14.09 -3.65 -12.06
N LEU A 143 13.12 -3.12 -11.31
CA LEU A 143 11.71 -3.15 -11.68
C LEU A 143 11.44 -2.42 -13.00
N ILE A 144 12.07 -1.26 -13.21
CA ILE A 144 11.91 -0.46 -14.45
C ILE A 144 12.37 -1.27 -15.67
N PHE A 145 13.51 -1.95 -15.58
CA PHE A 145 14.05 -2.72 -16.70
C PHE A 145 13.35 -4.06 -16.90
N THR A 146 13.13 -4.82 -15.83
CA THR A 146 12.55 -6.17 -15.92
C THR A 146 11.04 -6.14 -16.09
N LYS A 147 10.36 -5.15 -15.49
CA LYS A 147 8.90 -5.05 -15.38
C LYS A 147 8.28 -6.23 -14.64
N ILE A 148 9.04 -6.97 -13.82
CA ILE A 148 8.57 -8.17 -13.12
C ILE A 148 8.58 -7.95 -11.60
N GLY A 149 7.41 -7.65 -11.03
CA GLY A 149 7.30 -7.31 -9.61
C GLY A 149 7.65 -8.45 -8.64
N SER A 150 7.39 -9.71 -9.00
CA SER A 150 7.73 -10.86 -8.14
C SER A 150 9.22 -11.17 -8.13
N LEU A 151 9.93 -10.95 -9.23
CA LEU A 151 11.39 -11.07 -9.28
C LEU A 151 12.03 -10.09 -8.30
N VAL A 152 11.63 -8.82 -8.38
CA VAL A 152 12.11 -7.77 -7.49
C VAL A 152 11.76 -8.07 -6.03
N SER A 153 10.58 -8.62 -5.77
CA SER A 153 10.16 -9.05 -4.43
C SER A 153 11.02 -10.18 -3.88
N LEU A 154 11.33 -11.19 -4.70
CA LEU A 154 12.18 -12.31 -4.28
C LEU A 154 13.62 -11.85 -4.05
N LEU A 155 14.16 -10.98 -4.92
CA LEU A 155 15.47 -10.37 -4.73
C LEU A 155 15.53 -9.54 -3.44
N PHE A 156 14.48 -8.80 -3.11
CA PHE A 156 14.39 -8.05 -1.85
C PHE A 156 14.57 -8.99 -0.66
N ILE A 157 13.72 -10.01 -0.56
CA ILE A 157 13.72 -10.91 0.59
C ILE A 157 15.07 -11.64 0.72
N THR A 158 15.65 -12.10 -0.39
CA THR A 158 16.91 -12.88 -0.34
C THR A 158 18.10 -12.01 0.00
N ILE A 159 18.26 -10.86 -0.65
CA ILE A 159 19.40 -9.96 -0.41
C ILE A 159 19.32 -9.41 1.02
N ASP A 160 18.15 -8.95 1.44
CA ASP A 160 17.96 -8.37 2.77
C ASP A 160 18.22 -9.42 3.87
N ALA A 161 17.70 -10.65 3.69
CA ALA A 161 17.97 -11.76 4.62
C ALA A 161 19.47 -12.08 4.75
N ILE A 162 20.21 -12.11 3.63
CA ILE A 162 21.66 -12.36 3.64
C ILE A 162 22.39 -11.24 4.38
N MET A 163 22.10 -9.98 4.04
CA MET A 163 22.74 -8.82 4.67
C MET A 163 22.52 -8.80 6.19
N GLN A 164 21.31 -9.11 6.62
CA GLN A 164 20.94 -9.11 8.02
C GLN A 164 21.50 -10.32 8.77
N LEU A 165 21.64 -11.48 8.11
CA LEU A 165 22.32 -12.65 8.69
C LEU A 165 23.77 -12.32 9.03
N PHE A 166 24.52 -11.68 8.12
CA PHE A 166 25.89 -11.26 8.39
C PHE A 166 26.00 -10.30 9.58
N ARG A 167 25.05 -9.37 9.70
CA ARG A 167 25.01 -8.41 10.80
C ARG A 167 24.63 -9.04 12.14
N LEU A 168 23.58 -9.85 12.17
CA LEU A 168 23.07 -10.44 13.41
C LEU A 168 23.97 -11.57 13.93
N SER A 169 24.63 -12.32 13.04
CA SER A 169 25.59 -13.35 13.45
C SER A 169 26.76 -12.74 14.23
N SER A 170 27.14 -11.50 13.94
CA SER A 170 28.17 -10.78 14.71
C SER A 170 27.73 -10.39 16.13
N LYS A 171 26.42 -10.33 16.39
CA LYS A 171 25.81 -9.93 17.67
C LYS A 171 25.27 -11.10 18.50
N GLY A 172 25.28 -12.33 17.97
CA GLY A 172 24.93 -13.55 18.73
C GLY A 172 23.45 -13.72 19.09
N ASN A 173 22.52 -12.97 18.48
CA ASN A 173 21.10 -13.03 18.84
C ASN A 173 20.30 -14.00 17.94
N TRP A 174 20.31 -15.28 18.30
CA TRP A 174 19.62 -16.35 17.58
C TRP A 174 18.10 -16.17 17.48
N VAL A 175 17.47 -15.51 18.45
CA VAL A 175 16.01 -15.29 18.43
C VAL A 175 15.61 -14.38 17.26
N MET A 176 16.35 -13.30 17.02
CA MET A 176 16.11 -12.41 15.88
C MET A 176 16.29 -13.14 14.56
N ILE A 177 17.36 -13.95 14.45
CA ILE A 177 17.64 -14.76 13.27
C ILE A 177 16.46 -15.71 12.98
N LEU A 178 15.91 -16.37 14.00
CA LEU A 178 14.74 -17.25 13.85
C LEU A 178 13.49 -16.51 13.36
N ILE A 179 13.18 -15.35 13.94
CA ILE A 179 12.02 -14.54 13.52
C ILE A 179 12.17 -14.08 12.07
N MET A 180 13.38 -13.63 11.70
CA MET A 180 13.69 -13.20 10.34
C MET A 180 13.56 -14.32 9.32
N TRP A 181 14.11 -15.51 9.61
CA TRP A 181 13.90 -16.68 8.75
C TRP A 181 12.42 -17.04 8.64
N GLY A 182 11.66 -16.91 9.74
CA GLY A 182 10.21 -17.04 9.72
C GLY A 182 9.53 -16.07 8.73
N MET A 183 9.92 -14.79 8.72
CA MET A 183 9.43 -13.79 7.77
C MET A 183 9.79 -14.16 6.33
N VAL A 184 11.05 -14.52 6.07
CA VAL A 184 11.55 -14.90 4.74
C VAL A 184 10.78 -16.09 4.17
N LEU A 185 10.65 -17.17 4.96
CA LEU A 185 9.93 -18.37 4.55
C LEU A 185 8.45 -18.08 4.27
N LEU A 186 7.84 -17.24 5.11
CA LEU A 186 6.45 -16.82 4.96
C LEU A 186 6.25 -16.00 3.67
N ASP A 187 7.14 -15.05 3.38
CA ASP A 187 7.07 -14.24 2.16
C ASP A 187 7.31 -15.08 0.90
N ILE A 188 8.25 -16.03 0.93
CA ILE A 188 8.47 -17.01 -0.16
C ILE A 188 7.22 -17.86 -0.38
N TYR A 189 6.61 -18.38 0.70
CA TYR A 189 5.36 -19.14 0.64
C TYR A 189 4.22 -18.31 0.01
N ALA A 190 4.13 -17.03 0.34
CA ALA A 190 3.16 -16.12 -0.26
C ALA A 190 3.40 -15.89 -1.77
N HIS A 191 4.63 -16.10 -2.25
CA HIS A 191 5.01 -15.99 -3.66
C HIS A 191 4.92 -17.30 -4.46
N LYS A 192 4.48 -18.42 -3.88
CA LYS A 192 4.45 -19.74 -4.56
C LYS A 192 3.84 -19.71 -5.96
N GLN A 193 2.72 -19.01 -6.15
CA GLN A 193 2.05 -18.90 -7.46
C GLN A 193 2.84 -18.05 -8.46
N ASN A 194 3.59 -17.06 -7.98
CA ASN A 194 4.42 -16.21 -8.82
C ASN A 194 5.69 -16.95 -9.24
N ILE A 195 6.27 -17.76 -8.35
CA ILE A 195 7.42 -18.61 -8.68
C ILE A 195 7.05 -19.57 -9.81
N VAL A 196 5.88 -20.23 -9.72
CA VAL A 196 5.38 -21.10 -10.81
C VAL A 196 5.24 -20.31 -12.12
N ARG A 197 4.60 -19.14 -12.09
CA ARG A 197 4.45 -18.30 -13.29
C ARG A 197 5.78 -17.77 -13.84
N LEU A 198 6.78 -17.54 -12.99
CA LEU A 198 8.12 -17.12 -13.42
C LEU A 198 8.82 -18.24 -14.19
N VAL A 199 8.80 -19.46 -13.65
CA VAL A 199 9.36 -20.65 -14.30
C VAL A 199 8.64 -20.92 -15.63
N ASP A 200 7.33 -20.74 -15.66
CA ASP A 200 6.52 -20.92 -16.86
C ASP A 200 6.61 -19.75 -17.87
N ASN A 201 7.38 -18.69 -17.58
CA ASN A 201 7.43 -17.45 -18.36
C ASN A 201 6.06 -16.76 -18.57
N LYS A 202 5.12 -16.95 -17.63
CA LYS A 202 3.74 -16.42 -17.64
C LYS A 202 3.50 -15.34 -16.58
N GLU A 203 4.56 -14.78 -16.01
CA GLU A 203 4.43 -13.82 -14.92
C GLU A 203 3.92 -12.45 -15.41
N ASN A 204 2.99 -11.88 -14.64
CA ASN A 204 2.36 -10.61 -14.98
C ASN A 204 3.34 -9.44 -14.88
N ARG A 205 3.55 -8.75 -16.00
CA ARG A 205 4.40 -7.56 -16.03
C ARG A 205 3.74 -6.33 -15.39
N VAL A 206 4.56 -5.39 -14.94
CA VAL A 206 4.17 -4.10 -14.38
C VAL A 206 5.03 -3.05 -15.06
N ASP A 207 4.39 -2.22 -15.88
CA ASP A 207 5.03 -1.06 -16.51
C ASP A 207 4.67 0.22 -15.75
N LEU A 208 5.68 0.92 -15.25
CA LEU A 208 5.49 2.16 -14.50
C LEU A 208 5.11 3.34 -15.43
N GLN A 209 5.52 3.32 -16.69
CA GLN A 209 5.14 4.34 -17.67
C GLN A 209 3.65 4.21 -18.00
N ASP A 210 3.16 3.00 -18.28
CA ASP A 210 1.74 2.74 -18.50
C ASP A 210 0.91 3.11 -17.26
N SER A 211 1.44 2.83 -16.07
CA SER A 211 0.79 3.16 -14.80
C SER A 211 0.66 4.68 -14.61
N LEU A 212 1.67 5.44 -15.01
CA LEU A 212 1.67 6.91 -14.98
C LEU A 212 0.72 7.50 -16.03
N GLU A 213 0.76 6.99 -17.25
CA GLU A 213 -0.11 7.44 -18.33
C GLU A 213 -1.59 7.24 -17.99
N LYS A 214 -1.91 6.10 -17.34
CA LYS A 214 -3.26 5.82 -16.82
C LYS A 214 -3.72 6.89 -15.83
N ASP A 215 -2.83 7.39 -14.97
CA ASP A 215 -3.16 8.48 -14.04
C ASP A 215 -3.35 9.81 -14.78
N ILE A 216 -2.47 10.15 -15.72
CA ILE A 216 -2.58 11.36 -16.55
C ILE A 216 -3.92 11.39 -17.30
N ASN A 217 -4.31 10.29 -17.94
CA ASN A 217 -5.56 10.19 -18.69
C ASN A 217 -6.79 10.31 -17.77
N LYS A 218 -6.70 9.77 -16.54
CA LYS A 218 -7.74 9.93 -15.53
C LYS A 218 -7.87 11.37 -15.02
N MET A 219 -6.77 12.11 -14.94
CA MET A 219 -6.80 13.54 -14.60
C MET A 219 -7.40 14.37 -15.74
N LYS A 220 -7.02 14.11 -17.00
CA LYS A 220 -7.58 14.78 -18.18
C LYS A 220 -9.09 14.58 -18.29
N THR A 221 -9.56 13.34 -18.21
CA THR A 221 -11.00 13.02 -18.27
C THR A 221 -11.82 13.67 -17.14
N ARG A 222 -11.25 13.81 -15.94
CA ARG A 222 -11.87 14.56 -14.82
C ARG A 222 -11.95 16.05 -15.11
N LYS A 223 -10.89 16.66 -15.65
CA LYS A 223 -10.89 18.08 -16.05
C LYS A 223 -11.93 18.36 -17.13
N THR A 224 -11.99 17.53 -18.18
CA THR A 224 -13.00 17.67 -19.24
C THR A 224 -14.41 17.57 -18.67
N LYS A 225 -14.71 16.56 -17.84
CA LYS A 225 -16.03 16.42 -17.21
C LYS A 225 -16.42 17.61 -16.33
N ASN A 226 -15.46 18.18 -15.58
CA ASN A 226 -15.73 19.35 -14.75
C ASN A 226 -15.95 20.61 -15.60
N THR A 227 -15.20 20.78 -16.70
CA THR A 227 -15.36 21.90 -17.63
C THR A 227 -16.73 21.83 -18.29
N THR A 228 -17.10 20.68 -18.88
CA THR A 228 -18.44 20.46 -19.47
C THR A 228 -19.57 20.63 -18.46
N LYS A 229 -19.34 20.33 -17.18
CA LYS A 229 -20.32 20.56 -16.12
C LYS A 229 -20.44 22.05 -15.78
N SER A 230 -19.34 22.80 -15.78
CA SER A 230 -19.34 24.26 -15.62
C SER A 230 -20.07 24.92 -16.78
N ASP A 231 -19.70 24.58 -18.02
CA ASP A 231 -20.28 25.17 -19.23
C ASP A 231 -21.81 24.97 -19.26
N LYS A 232 -22.29 23.79 -18.84
CA LYS A 232 -23.73 23.48 -18.74
C LYS A 232 -24.45 24.22 -17.60
N VAL A 233 -23.74 24.59 -16.55
CA VAL A 233 -24.30 25.41 -15.46
C VAL A 233 -24.37 26.86 -15.92
N ASP A 234 -23.29 27.36 -16.54
CA ASP A 234 -23.20 28.73 -17.06
C ASP A 234 -24.25 28.98 -18.16
N GLU A 235 -24.46 28.02 -19.07
CA GLU A 235 -25.51 28.07 -20.11
C GLU A 235 -26.92 28.10 -19.49
N LYS A 236 -27.19 27.30 -18.44
CA LYS A 236 -28.49 27.32 -17.74
C LYS A 236 -28.76 28.65 -17.02
N VAL A 237 -27.74 29.22 -16.38
CA VAL A 237 -27.86 30.53 -15.71
C VAL A 237 -28.15 31.63 -16.73
N ALA A 238 -27.48 31.61 -17.88
CA ALA A 238 -27.72 32.57 -18.96
C ALA A 238 -29.15 32.51 -19.52
N VAL A 239 -29.70 31.30 -19.69
CA VAL A 239 -31.09 31.09 -20.15
C VAL A 239 -32.11 31.58 -19.11
N GLU A 240 -31.90 31.32 -17.82
CA GLU A 240 -32.78 31.82 -16.75
C GLU A 240 -32.76 33.35 -16.64
N GLU A 241 -31.61 34.01 -16.85
CA GLU A 241 -31.52 35.47 -16.87
C GLU A 241 -32.24 36.08 -18.07
N THR A 242 -32.16 35.45 -19.24
CA THR A 242 -32.88 35.93 -20.44
C THR A 242 -34.39 35.77 -20.29
N GLU A 243 -34.89 34.66 -19.73
CA GLU A 243 -36.32 34.47 -19.43
C GLU A 243 -36.85 35.45 -18.36
N LYS A 244 -36.05 35.77 -17.34
CA LYS A 244 -36.44 36.79 -16.34
C LYS A 244 -36.53 38.19 -16.95
N ASN A 245 -35.57 38.54 -17.81
CA ASN A 245 -35.56 39.84 -18.47
C ASN A 245 -36.69 39.99 -19.51
N SER A 246 -37.08 38.93 -20.23
CA SER A 246 -38.23 38.99 -21.14
C SER A 246 -39.55 39.18 -20.39
N LYS A 247 -39.80 38.39 -19.33
CA LYS A 247 -41.00 38.52 -18.48
C LYS A 247 -41.11 39.87 -17.78
N SER A 248 -39.98 40.48 -17.43
CA SER A 248 -39.92 41.85 -16.86
C SER A 248 -40.30 42.94 -17.87
N LYS A 249 -39.85 42.80 -19.13
CA LYS A 249 -40.20 43.74 -20.21
C LYS A 249 -41.68 43.65 -20.59
N ASP A 250 -42.24 42.44 -20.67
CA ASP A 250 -43.65 42.24 -20.99
C ASP A 250 -44.58 42.83 -19.91
N LYS A 251 -44.21 42.71 -18.62
CA LYS A 251 -44.94 43.35 -17.51
C LYS A 251 -44.93 44.87 -17.63
N LYS A 252 -43.78 45.48 -17.90
CA LYS A 252 -43.67 46.94 -18.10
C LYS A 252 -44.44 47.43 -19.32
N ALA A 253 -44.45 46.67 -20.42
CA ALA A 253 -45.23 47.03 -21.61
C ALA A 253 -46.74 46.99 -21.34
N SER A 254 -47.22 46.02 -20.55
CA SER A 254 -48.63 45.91 -20.17
C SER A 254 -49.11 47.02 -19.21
N GLU A 255 -48.23 47.54 -18.34
CA GLU A 255 -48.54 48.68 -17.46
C GLU A 255 -48.61 50.02 -18.21
N VAL A 256 -47.84 50.17 -19.30
CA VAL A 256 -47.85 51.39 -20.12
C VAL A 256 -49.04 51.44 -21.07
N ALA A 257 -49.55 50.29 -21.52
CA ALA A 257 -50.73 50.21 -22.39
C ALA A 257 -52.08 50.44 -21.65
N ASN A 258 -52.08 50.39 -20.31
CA ASN A 258 -53.27 50.58 -19.46
C ASN A 258 -53.33 51.99 -18.81
N LYS A 259 -52.52 52.94 -19.29
CA LYS A 259 -52.52 54.35 -18.90
C LYS A 259 -52.85 55.23 -20.10
#